data_AF-A0A2D4FIY1-F1
#
_entry.id   AF-A0A2D4FIY1-F1
#
_cell.length_a   1.000
_cell.length_b   1.000
_cell.length_c   1.000
_cell.angle_alpha   90.00
_cell.angle_beta   90.00
_cell.angle_gamma   90.00
#
_symmetry.space_group_name_H-M   'P 1'
#
loop_
_entity.id
_entity.type
_entity.pdbx_description
1 polymer ?
#
loop_
_entity_poly.entity_id
_entity_poly.type
_entity_poly.pdbx_seq_one_letter_code
_entity_poly.pdbx_strand_id
1 'polypeptide(L)'
;MADRFSRFNEDRDFQGNHFDQYEEGHLEIEQASLDKPIESDNIGHRLLQKHGWKLGQGLGKSLQGRTDPIPIVVKYDVMGMGRMEMELDYAEDATERRRVLEVEKEDTEELRQKYKDYVDKEKAIAKALEDLRANFYCELCDKQYQKHQEFDN
;
A
#
# COMPACT_ATOMS: atom_id res chain seq x y z
N MET A 1 -12.21 -3.65 -7.50
CA MET A 1 -11.12 -3.85 -6.51
C MET A 1 -10.16 -2.67 -6.49
N ALA A 2 -9.88 -2.03 -7.64
CA ALA A 2 -9.06 -0.80 -7.74
C ALA A 2 -9.65 0.43 -7.01
N ASP A 3 -10.98 0.63 -7.03
CA ASP A 3 -11.61 1.83 -6.44
C ASP A 3 -11.48 1.99 -4.92
N ARG A 4 -11.10 0.93 -4.20
CA ARG A 4 -10.88 1.00 -2.75
C ARG A 4 -9.49 1.54 -2.39
N PHE A 5 -8.55 1.48 -3.32
CA PHE A 5 -7.16 1.91 -3.13
C PHE A 5 -6.94 3.37 -3.52
N SER A 6 -7.82 3.96 -4.33
CA SER A 6 -7.72 5.36 -4.78
C SER A 6 -7.72 6.35 -3.61
N ARG A 7 -8.50 6.07 -2.56
CA ARG A 7 -8.68 6.99 -1.42
C ARG A 7 -7.43 7.24 -0.57
N PHE A 8 -6.42 6.36 -0.65
CA PHE A 8 -5.18 6.48 0.13
C PHE A 8 -4.03 7.15 -0.63
N ASN A 9 -4.10 7.18 -1.96
CA ASN A 9 -3.12 7.83 -2.84
C ASN A 9 -3.65 9.13 -3.47
N GLU A 10 -4.82 9.61 -3.06
CA GLU A 10 -5.24 10.97 -3.38
C GLU A 10 -4.30 11.95 -2.67
N ASP A 11 -3.72 12.89 -3.41
CA ASP A 11 -3.09 14.10 -2.88
C ASP A 11 -4.17 14.87 -2.12
N ARG A 12 -4.39 14.50 -0.86
CA ARG A 12 -5.22 15.28 0.03
C ARG A 12 -4.41 16.51 0.38
N ASP A 13 -4.93 17.66 -0.01
CA ASP A 13 -4.52 18.94 0.51
C ASP A 13 -4.70 18.89 2.02
N PHE A 14 -3.65 18.48 2.74
CA PHE A 14 -3.60 18.59 4.18
C PHE A 14 -3.54 20.08 4.46
N GLN A 15 -4.71 20.72 4.51
CA GLN A 15 -4.92 21.96 5.25
C GLN A 15 -4.80 21.59 6.73
N GLY A 16 -3.60 21.18 7.15
CA GLY A 16 -3.21 21.32 8.53
C GLY A 16 -3.39 22.79 8.82
N ASN A 17 -4.39 23.14 9.62
CA ASN A 17 -4.38 24.43 10.30
C ASN A 17 -3.02 24.50 10.96
N HIS A 18 -2.14 25.29 10.35
CA HIS A 18 -0.78 25.55 10.78
C HIS A 18 -0.90 26.29 12.10
N PHE A 19 -1.07 25.52 13.17
CA PHE A 19 -1.31 26.01 14.53
C PHE A 19 -0.13 26.84 15.07
N ASP A 20 0.98 26.87 14.34
CA ASP A 20 2.17 27.67 14.63
C ASP A 20 2.36 28.85 13.65
N GLN A 21 1.30 29.62 13.34
CA GLN A 21 1.49 30.95 12.75
C GLN A 21 2.05 31.90 13.83
N TYR A 22 3.34 31.78 14.11
CA TYR A 22 4.08 32.84 14.77
C TYR A 22 4.18 34.02 13.79
N GLU A 23 3.83 35.22 14.27
CA GLU A 23 3.71 36.46 13.50
C GLU A 23 4.87 36.67 12.52
N GLU A 24 4.50 37.04 11.28
CA GLU A 24 5.36 37.45 10.16
C GLU A 24 6.25 38.65 10.54
N GLY A 25 7.32 38.37 11.26
CA GLY A 25 8.46 39.25 11.47
C GLY A 25 9.76 38.58 11.04
N HIS A 26 9.68 37.61 10.12
CA HIS A 26 10.83 36.90 9.59
C HIS A 26 11.72 37.87 8.82
N LEU A 27 12.70 38.45 9.53
CA LEU A 27 13.98 38.80 8.92
C LEU A 27 14.35 37.64 7.98
N GLU A 28 14.66 37.94 6.72
CA GLU A 28 15.21 36.99 5.74
C GLU A 28 16.60 36.53 6.22
N ILE A 29 16.62 35.77 7.31
CA ILE A 29 17.82 35.11 7.79
C ILE A 29 18.02 33.94 6.83
N GLU A 30 19.07 34.05 6.02
CA GLU A 30 19.50 32.96 5.15
C GLU A 30 19.72 31.70 6.00
N GLN A 31 18.84 30.72 5.82
CA GLN A 31 18.91 29.45 6.54
C GLN A 31 20.10 28.65 6.00
N ALA A 32 20.85 28.02 6.90
CA ALA A 32 21.94 27.14 6.49
C ALA A 32 21.39 25.97 5.67
N SER A 33 21.86 25.82 4.43
CA SER A 33 21.48 24.68 3.60
C SER A 33 22.11 23.39 4.13
N LEU A 34 21.45 22.26 3.91
CA LEU A 34 22.02 20.94 4.18
C LEU A 34 23.14 20.57 3.19
N ASP A 35 23.10 21.13 1.98
CA ASP A 35 23.97 20.71 0.87
C ASP A 35 25.23 21.57 0.70
N LYS A 36 25.19 22.85 1.10
CA LYS A 36 26.32 23.77 0.97
C LYS A 36 26.99 24.02 2.32
N PRO A 37 28.32 23.90 2.42
CA PRO A 37 29.07 24.28 3.60
C PRO A 37 28.86 25.76 3.97
N ILE A 38 29.01 26.08 5.26
CA ILE A 38 29.00 27.47 5.72
C ILE A 38 30.23 28.23 5.22
N GLU A 39 29.99 29.37 4.59
CA GLU A 39 31.03 30.26 4.06
C GLU A 39 31.96 30.80 5.16
N SER A 40 33.20 31.15 4.79
CA SER A 40 34.19 31.63 5.75
C SER A 40 33.89 33.00 6.36
N ASP A 41 33.00 33.79 5.73
CA ASP A 41 32.56 35.08 6.26
C ASP A 41 31.58 34.90 7.45
N ASN A 42 30.93 33.74 7.54
CA ASN A 42 29.97 33.45 8.60
C ASN A 42 30.65 33.50 9.99
N ILE A 43 29.99 34.19 10.93
CA ILE A 43 30.50 34.38 12.29
C ILE A 43 30.76 33.03 12.98
N GLY A 44 29.87 32.05 12.78
CA GLY A 44 30.00 30.70 13.32
C GLY A 44 31.20 29.96 12.74
N HIS A 45 31.43 30.06 11.43
CA HIS A 45 32.62 29.49 10.78
C HIS A 45 33.91 30.04 11.40
N ARG A 46 34.01 31.38 11.53
CA ARG A 46 35.17 32.05 12.13
C ARG A 46 35.37 31.70 13.60
N LEU A 47 34.28 31.55 14.35
CA LEU A 47 34.34 31.18 15.77
C LEU A 47 34.87 29.75 15.91
N LEU A 48 34.39 28.81 15.10
CA LEU A 48 34.88 27.43 15.09
C LEU A 48 36.38 27.37 14.78
N GLN A 49 36.84 28.10 13.76
CA GLN A 49 38.26 28.20 13.44
C GLN A 49 39.10 28.71 14.62
N LYS A 50 38.62 29.75 15.33
CA LYS A 50 39.30 30.27 16.53
C LYS A 50 39.40 29.25 17.66
N HIS A 51 38.46 28.31 17.74
CA HIS A 51 38.49 27.20 18.69
C HIS A 51 39.30 25.98 18.19
N GLY A 52 40.02 26.12 17.07
CA GLY A 52 40.92 25.09 16.54
C GLY A 52 40.27 24.09 15.58
N TRP A 53 39.01 24.31 15.19
CA TRP A 53 38.37 23.54 14.13
C TRP A 53 38.93 23.92 12.76
N LYS A 54 39.01 22.96 11.83
CA LYS A 54 39.42 23.19 10.44
C LYS A 54 38.32 22.74 9.49
N LEU A 55 38.25 23.38 8.32
CA LEU A 55 37.28 23.02 7.29
C LEU A 55 37.42 21.54 6.91
N GLY A 56 36.29 20.82 6.87
CA GLY A 56 36.24 19.39 6.56
C GLY A 56 36.61 18.46 7.72
N GLN A 57 36.90 19.00 8.90
CA GLN A 57 37.26 18.21 10.08
C GLN A 57 36.01 17.85 10.91
N GLY A 58 35.87 16.58 11.28
CA GLY A 58 34.86 16.13 12.24
C GLY A 58 35.09 16.74 13.64
N LEU A 59 34.02 16.93 14.40
CA LEU A 59 34.09 17.45 15.77
C LEU A 59 34.47 16.36 16.79
N GLY A 60 34.84 16.76 18.00
CA GLY A 60 35.19 15.85 19.11
C GLY A 60 36.69 15.66 19.31
N LYS A 61 37.08 15.08 20.44
CA LYS A 61 38.50 14.92 20.84
C LYS A 61 39.33 14.12 19.82
N SER A 62 38.72 13.11 19.21
CA SER A 62 39.34 12.24 18.21
C SER A 62 38.84 12.55 16.80
N LEU A 63 38.16 13.68 16.60
CA LEU A 63 37.60 14.11 15.30
C LEU A 63 36.57 13.13 14.72
N GLN A 64 35.89 12.40 15.60
CA GLN A 64 34.96 11.34 15.24
C GLN A 64 33.55 11.81 14.84
N GLY A 65 33.27 13.11 15.00
CA GLY A 65 31.99 13.71 14.64
C GLY A 65 31.77 13.68 13.14
N ARG A 66 30.50 13.53 12.74
CA ARG A 66 30.09 13.55 11.34
C ARG A 66 30.39 14.93 10.73
N THR A 67 30.93 14.95 9.51
CA THR A 67 31.26 16.19 8.77
C THR A 67 30.02 16.80 8.13
N ASP A 68 29.09 15.96 7.68
CA ASP A 68 27.89 16.37 6.97
C ASP A 68 26.65 16.25 7.87
N PRO A 69 25.68 17.17 7.74
CA PRO A 69 24.45 17.12 8.52
C PRO A 69 23.65 15.84 8.22
N ILE A 70 22.79 15.44 9.16
CA ILE A 70 21.87 14.33 8.94
C ILE A 70 20.71 14.85 8.08
N PRO A 71 20.41 14.22 6.93
CA PRO A 71 19.31 14.65 6.09
C PRO A 71 17.98 14.43 6.80
N ILE A 72 17.09 15.40 6.68
CA ILE A 72 15.73 15.30 7.20
C ILE A 72 14.87 14.71 6.09
N VAL A 73 14.40 13.47 6.27
CA VAL A 73 13.46 12.83 5.35
C VAL A 73 12.06 13.10 5.86
N VAL A 74 11.33 13.97 5.16
CA VAL A 74 9.92 14.26 5.49
C VAL A 74 9.04 13.21 4.83
N LYS A 75 8.21 12.57 5.64
CA LYS A 75 7.21 11.61 5.18
C LYS A 75 5.98 12.37 4.70
N TYR A 76 5.72 12.33 3.39
CA TYR A 76 4.58 13.02 2.77
C TYR A 76 3.32 12.16 2.70
N ASP A 77 3.48 10.83 2.73
CA ASP A 77 2.35 9.93 2.66
C ASP A 77 1.64 9.80 4.00
N VAL A 78 0.32 9.62 3.92
CA VAL A 78 -0.56 9.41 5.08
C VAL A 78 -0.56 7.96 5.58
N MET A 79 0.19 7.07 4.93
CA MET A 79 0.25 5.67 5.33
C MET A 79 1.07 5.52 6.63
N GLY A 80 0.76 4.49 7.42
CA GLY A 80 1.57 4.14 8.59
C GLY A 80 3.02 3.82 8.19
N MET A 81 3.97 4.07 9.10
CA MET A 81 5.36 3.63 8.89
C MET A 81 5.41 2.12 8.64
N GLY A 82 6.21 1.70 7.65
CA GLY A 82 6.32 0.29 7.22
C GLY A 82 5.17 -0.23 6.35
N ARG A 83 4.05 0.51 6.19
CA ARG A 83 2.94 0.07 5.34
C ARG A 83 3.31 0.05 3.86
N MET A 84 4.04 1.08 3.40
CA MET A 84 4.47 1.17 2.01
C MET A 84 5.38 0.00 1.62
N GLU A 85 6.31 -0.37 2.49
CA GLU A 85 7.22 -1.50 2.29
C GLU A 85 6.46 -2.81 2.12
N MET A 86 5.50 -3.09 3.01
CA MET A 86 4.63 -4.26 2.89
C MET A 86 3.87 -4.29 1.54
N GLU A 87 3.33 -3.16 1.09
CA GLU A 87 2.61 -3.10 -0.19
C GLU A 87 3.52 -3.35 -1.39
N LEU A 88 4.78 -2.90 -1.34
CA LEU A 88 5.77 -3.18 -2.37
C LEU A 88 6.08 -4.68 -2.44
N ASP A 89 6.31 -5.33 -1.30
CA ASP A 89 6.54 -6.79 -1.25
C ASP A 89 5.37 -7.56 -1.88
N TYR A 90 4.13 -7.19 -1.55
CA TYR A 90 2.94 -7.82 -2.15
C TYR A 90 2.86 -7.61 -3.67
N ALA A 91 3.25 -6.42 -4.16
CA ALA A 91 3.25 -6.12 -5.58
C ALA A 91 4.34 -6.91 -6.32
N GLU A 92 5.52 -7.07 -5.72
CA GLU A 92 6.61 -7.89 -6.24
C GLU A 92 6.19 -9.36 -6.32
N ASP A 93 5.65 -9.94 -5.25
CA ASP A 93 5.14 -11.33 -5.24
C ASP A 93 4.08 -11.58 -6.32
N ALA A 94 3.18 -10.61 -6.53
CA ALA A 94 2.13 -10.71 -7.54
C ALA A 94 2.66 -10.62 -8.98
N THR A 95 3.83 -10.02 -9.19
CA THR A 95 4.44 -9.78 -10.50
C THR A 95 5.63 -10.69 -10.79
N GLU A 96 6.13 -11.43 -9.80
CA GLU A 96 7.30 -12.31 -9.89
C GLU A 96 7.19 -13.33 -11.03
N ARG A 97 5.99 -13.88 -11.27
CA ARG A 97 5.76 -14.88 -12.31
C ARG A 97 4.61 -14.50 -13.22
N ARG A 98 4.86 -14.60 -14.54
CA ARG A 98 3.79 -14.56 -15.55
C ARG A 98 2.77 -15.65 -15.21
N ARG A 99 1.49 -15.27 -15.11
CA ARG A 99 0.41 -16.24 -14.96
C ARG A 99 0.42 -17.18 -16.17
N VAL A 100 0.59 -18.48 -15.93
CA VAL A 100 0.55 -19.52 -16.96
C VAL A 100 -0.88 -19.57 -17.51
N LEU A 101 -1.02 -19.40 -18.82
CA LEU A 101 -2.31 -19.51 -19.48
C LEU A 101 -2.80 -20.96 -19.43
N GLU A 102 -4.11 -21.20 -19.45
CA GLU A 102 -4.64 -22.58 -19.43
C GLU A 102 -4.12 -23.43 -20.60
N VAL A 103 -3.88 -22.80 -21.75
CA VAL A 103 -3.29 -23.43 -22.94
C VAL A 103 -1.84 -23.88 -22.73
N GLU A 104 -1.12 -23.24 -21.81
CA GLU A 104 0.28 -23.54 -21.48
C GLU A 104 0.40 -24.59 -20.35
N LYS A 105 -0.71 -24.91 -19.65
CA LYS A 105 -0.71 -25.96 -18.61
C LYS A 105 -0.64 -27.33 -19.28
N GLU A 106 0.28 -28.17 -18.83
CA GLU A 106 0.36 -29.55 -19.31
C GLU A 106 -0.88 -30.36 -18.87
N ASP A 107 -1.48 -31.08 -19.82
CA ASP A 107 -2.61 -31.99 -19.59
C ASP A 107 -2.15 -33.24 -18.82
N THR A 108 -1.91 -33.08 -17.52
CA THR A 108 -1.62 -34.22 -16.63
C THR A 108 -2.92 -34.97 -16.29
N GLU A 109 -2.82 -36.27 -16.06
CA GLU A 109 -3.99 -37.09 -15.71
C GLU A 109 -4.67 -36.60 -14.41
N GLU A 110 -3.90 -36.06 -13.47
CA GLU A 110 -4.41 -35.43 -12.25
C GLU A 110 -5.24 -34.18 -12.54
N LEU A 111 -4.81 -33.34 -13.49
CA LEU A 111 -5.54 -32.13 -13.87
C LEU A 111 -6.85 -32.51 -14.58
N ARG A 112 -6.80 -33.50 -15.48
CA ARG A 112 -8.00 -34.05 -16.13
C ARG A 112 -8.99 -34.62 -15.13
N GLN A 113 -8.50 -35.33 -14.10
CA GLN A 113 -9.33 -35.84 -13.02
C GLN A 113 -9.96 -34.69 -12.21
N LYS A 114 -9.20 -33.65 -11.87
CA LYS A 114 -9.73 -32.46 -11.18
C LYS A 114 -10.83 -31.77 -11.96
N TYR A 115 -10.67 -31.60 -13.28
CA TYR A 115 -11.72 -31.03 -14.13
C TYR A 115 -12.97 -31.92 -14.18
N LYS A 116 -12.82 -33.24 -14.28
CA LYS A 116 -13.95 -34.18 -14.21
C LYS A 116 -14.69 -34.06 -12.87
N ASP A 117 -13.96 -34.11 -11.77
CA ASP A 117 -14.52 -34.01 -10.42
C ASP A 117 -15.25 -32.67 -10.21
N TYR A 118 -14.72 -31.57 -10.78
CA TYR A 118 -15.37 -30.27 -10.73
C TYR A 118 -16.69 -30.27 -11.50
N VAL A 119 -16.69 -30.75 -12.74
CA VAL A 119 -17.89 -30.86 -13.58
C VAL A 119 -18.93 -31.78 -12.94
N ASP A 120 -18.52 -32.89 -12.34
CA ASP A 120 -19.42 -33.82 -11.69
C ASP A 120 -20.03 -33.21 -10.41
N LYS A 121 -19.26 -32.43 -9.65
CA LYS A 121 -19.79 -31.64 -8.53
C LYS A 121 -20.80 -30.60 -8.99
N GLU A 122 -20.51 -29.85 -10.05
CA GLU A 122 -21.45 -28.87 -10.60
C GLU A 122 -22.75 -29.54 -11.07
N LYS A 123 -22.66 -30.68 -11.75
CA LYS A 123 -23.84 -31.47 -12.15
C LYS A 123 -24.63 -31.97 -10.94
N ALA A 124 -23.95 -32.46 -9.90
CA ALA A 124 -24.60 -32.92 -8.68
C ALA A 124 -25.34 -31.77 -7.97
N ILE A 125 -24.74 -30.58 -7.90
CA ILE A 125 -25.36 -29.38 -7.35
C ILE A 125 -26.58 -28.98 -8.19
N ALA A 126 -26.44 -28.94 -9.52
CA ALA A 126 -27.54 -28.60 -10.42
C ALA A 126 -28.73 -29.56 -10.27
N LYS A 127 -28.45 -30.87 -10.21
CA LYS A 127 -29.47 -31.90 -9.97
C LYS A 127 -30.14 -31.73 -8.61
N ALA A 128 -29.36 -31.48 -7.55
CA ALA A 128 -29.93 -31.25 -6.22
C ALA A 128 -30.83 -30.01 -6.18
N LEU A 129 -30.47 -28.94 -6.89
CA LEU A 129 -31.30 -27.74 -7.04
C LEU A 129 -32.57 -28.02 -7.84
N GLU A 130 -32.50 -28.86 -8.87
CA GLU A 130 -33.66 -29.31 -9.66
C GLU A 130 -34.61 -30.14 -8.81
N ASP A 131 -34.11 -31.12 -8.07
CA ASP A 131 -34.90 -31.94 -7.14
C ASP A 131 -35.58 -31.06 -6.07
N LEU A 132 -34.86 -30.08 -5.51
CA LEU A 132 -35.43 -29.10 -4.58
C LEU A 132 -36.52 -28.25 -5.23
N ARG A 133 -36.34 -27.84 -6.49
CA ARG A 133 -37.34 -27.07 -7.23
C ARG A 133 -38.59 -27.92 -7.50
N ALA A 134 -38.44 -29.17 -7.89
CA ALA A 134 -39.57 -30.08 -8.13
C ALA A 134 -40.47 -30.24 -6.88
N ASN A 135 -39.89 -30.20 -5.69
CA ASN A 135 -40.66 -30.26 -4.43
C ASN A 135 -41.63 -29.08 -4.24
N PHE A 136 -41.42 -27.95 -4.92
CA PHE A 136 -42.29 -26.77 -4.86
C PHE A 136 -43.26 -26.69 -6.06
N TYR A 137 -43.55 -27.81 -6.72
CA TYR A 137 -44.55 -27.90 -7.78
C TYR A 137 -45.90 -28.39 -7.25
N CYS A 138 -47.00 -27.73 -7.62
CA CYS A 138 -48.37 -28.19 -7.29
C CYS A 138 -49.11 -28.67 -8.53
N GLU A 139 -49.43 -29.96 -8.57
CA GLU A 139 -50.15 -30.63 -9.67
C GLU A 139 -51.62 -30.19 -9.80
N LEU A 140 -52.23 -29.67 -8.72
CA LEU A 140 -53.65 -29.28 -8.72
C LEU A 140 -53.90 -27.94 -9.42
N CYS A 141 -52.89 -27.07 -9.48
CA CYS A 141 -53.00 -25.74 -10.05
C CYS A 141 -51.91 -25.42 -11.10
N ASP A 142 -51.06 -26.40 -11.43
CA ASP A 142 -49.92 -26.30 -12.35
C ASP A 142 -49.03 -25.08 -12.08
N LYS A 143 -48.71 -24.83 -10.80
CA LYS A 143 -47.84 -23.73 -10.38
C LYS A 143 -46.53 -24.22 -9.77
N GLN A 144 -45.44 -23.58 -10.16
CA GLN A 144 -44.12 -23.72 -9.58
C GLN A 144 -43.88 -22.59 -8.58
N TYR A 145 -43.86 -22.91 -7.30
CA TYR A 145 -43.63 -21.96 -6.22
C TYR A 145 -42.12 -21.71 -6.02
N GLN A 146 -41.78 -20.48 -5.64
CA GLN A 146 -40.38 -20.06 -5.45
C GLN A 146 -39.96 -20.14 -3.99
N LYS A 147 -40.90 -19.98 -3.05
CA LYS A 147 -40.65 -20.06 -1.60
C LYS A 147 -41.55 -21.09 -0.96
N HIS A 148 -41.03 -21.76 0.07
CA HIS A 148 -41.77 -22.72 0.87
C HIS A 148 -43.08 -22.15 1.47
N GLN A 149 -43.05 -20.89 1.94
CA GLN A 149 -44.23 -20.21 2.52
C GLN A 149 -45.39 -20.01 1.53
N GLU A 150 -45.11 -20.04 0.23
CA GLU A 150 -46.13 -19.88 -0.82
C GLU A 150 -46.79 -21.21 -1.19
N PHE A 151 -46.18 -22.34 -0.80
CA PHE A 151 -46.66 -23.70 -1.08
C PHE A 151 -47.53 -24.28 0.05
N ASP A 152 -47.24 -23.96 1.31
CA ASP A 152 -47.93 -24.49 2.50
C ASP A 152 -49.26 -23.76 2.86
N ASN A 153 -49.69 -22.76 2.07
CA ASN A 153 -50.89 -21.95 2.32
C ASN A 153 -52.02 -22.20 1.31
#